data_AF-A0A817LHM6-F1
#
_entry.id   AF-A0A817LHM6-F1
#
_cell.length_a   1.000
_cell.length_b   1.000
_cell.length_c   1.000
_cell.angle_alpha   90.00
_cell.angle_beta   90.00
_cell.angle_gamma   90.00
#
_symmetry.space_group_name_H-M   'P 1'
#
loop_
_entity.id
_entity.type
_entity.pdbx_description
1 polymer ?
#
loop_
_entity_poly.entity_id
_entity_poly.type
_entity_poly.pdbx_seq_one_letter_code
_entity_poly.pdbx_strand_id
1 'polypeptide(L)'
;KTQFVVSGLDDIKKGKVPMNRIGIRVGTASEDYFKTEISHGNQNYYPLRSRQQLYDSLLAGIIDVAFSDTGAAEYAINNIYCNLTIVGESFAASEFAIVTPKQWIYAQDLDVGILSIRESGQLDDLRQKWFQAKNCPYDTTQSTAITVEAVGGLFATFAVITFIAVLLYLWTKRRNIKNYLSKFIHKKESLTNAKYSKKRSSNENSEHVQKDQVVLRDISYF
;
A
#
# COMPACT_ATOMS: atom_id res chain seq x y z
N LYS A 1 12.92 8.10 19.21
CA LYS A 1 12.79 7.81 17.77
C LYS A 1 11.47 8.41 17.30
N THR A 2 11.47 9.26 16.28
CA THR A 2 10.23 9.78 15.69
C THR A 2 9.40 8.62 15.12
N GLN A 3 8.08 8.69 15.29
CA GLN A 3 7.14 7.66 14.81
C GLN A 3 6.77 7.84 13.32
N PHE A 4 7.21 8.93 12.69
CA PHE A 4 6.91 9.28 11.31
C PHE A 4 8.20 9.39 10.49
N VAL A 5 8.10 9.11 9.20
CA VAL A 5 9.18 9.29 8.23
C VAL A 5 9.31 10.79 7.95
N VAL A 6 10.53 11.32 8.07
CA VAL A 6 10.83 12.71 7.74
C VAL A 6 11.00 12.81 6.23
N SER A 7 10.15 13.60 5.57
CA SER A 7 10.19 13.75 4.10
C SER A 7 11.15 14.85 3.65
N GLY A 8 11.40 15.85 4.49
CA GLY A 8 12.31 16.95 4.15
C GLY A 8 12.29 18.09 5.16
N LEU A 9 12.80 19.24 4.73
CA LEU A 9 12.97 20.42 5.59
C LEU A 9 11.66 20.97 6.17
N ASP A 10 10.56 20.91 5.40
CA ASP A 10 9.26 21.40 5.85
C ASP A 10 8.75 20.69 7.11
N ASP A 11 9.05 19.40 7.25
CA ASP A 11 8.66 18.62 8.44
C ASP A 11 9.42 19.08 9.68
N ILE A 12 10.67 19.51 9.50
CA ILE A 12 11.50 20.07 10.56
C ILE A 12 10.97 21.44 10.97
N LYS A 13 10.67 22.31 10.00
CA LYS A 13 10.09 23.64 10.25
C LYS A 13 8.72 23.57 10.92
N LYS A 14 7.91 22.57 10.59
CA LYS A 14 6.61 22.30 11.24
C LYS A 14 6.74 21.66 12.63
N GLY A 15 7.96 21.42 13.11
CA GLY A 15 8.20 20.88 14.45
C GLY A 15 7.82 19.41 14.60
N LYS A 16 7.74 18.64 13.50
CA LYS A 16 7.46 17.21 13.61
C LYS A 16 8.56 16.49 14.39
N VAL A 17 9.83 16.86 14.14
CA VAL A 17 11.00 16.30 14.83
C VAL A 17 11.33 17.15 16.07
N PRO A 18 11.49 16.54 17.26
CA PRO A 18 11.96 17.26 18.45
C PRO A 18 13.34 17.88 18.22
N MET A 19 13.52 19.13 18.63
CA MET A 19 14.76 19.89 18.36
C MET A 19 16.01 19.18 18.91
N ASN A 20 15.92 18.58 20.10
CA ASN A 20 17.02 17.82 20.72
C ASN A 20 17.36 16.48 20.02
N ARG A 21 16.63 16.10 18.97
CA ARG A 21 16.89 14.94 18.12
C ARG A 21 17.35 15.33 16.72
N ILE A 22 17.57 16.62 16.49
CA ILE A 22 18.19 17.16 15.27
C ILE A 22 19.67 17.34 15.55
N GLY A 23 20.52 16.55 14.90
CA GLY A 23 21.96 16.63 15.03
C GLY A 23 22.57 17.70 14.14
N ILE A 24 23.34 18.62 14.72
CA ILE A 24 24.01 19.69 13.98
C ILE A 24 25.46 19.80 14.41
N ARG A 25 26.35 19.89 13.42
CA ARG A 25 27.77 20.10 13.68
C ARG A 25 28.02 21.55 14.05
N VAL A 26 28.66 21.77 15.21
CA VAL A 26 28.98 23.10 15.72
C VAL A 26 30.12 23.72 14.90
N GLY A 27 30.05 25.02 14.65
CA GLY A 27 31.02 25.81 13.90
C GLY A 27 30.94 25.60 12.38
N THR A 28 29.78 25.19 11.85
CA THR A 28 29.58 24.98 10.42
C THR A 28 28.45 25.84 9.87
N ALA A 29 28.42 26.03 8.55
CA ALA A 29 27.32 26.72 7.87
C ALA A 29 25.93 26.12 8.17
N SER A 30 25.87 24.80 8.44
CA SER A 30 24.62 24.13 8.83
C SER A 30 24.09 24.62 10.18
N GLU A 31 24.99 24.95 11.11
CA GLU A 31 24.61 25.55 12.40
C GLU A 31 24.04 26.95 12.21
N ASP A 32 24.72 27.78 11.42
CA ASP A 32 24.26 29.14 11.14
C ASP A 32 22.89 29.12 10.47
N TYR A 33 22.70 28.27 9.46
CA TYR A 33 21.41 28.09 8.80
C TYR A 33 20.30 27.67 9.78
N PHE A 34 20.56 26.70 10.65
CA PHE A 34 19.55 26.26 11.61
C PHE A 34 19.19 27.36 12.61
N LYS A 35 20.18 28.14 13.06
CA LYS A 35 19.96 29.28 13.94
C LYS A 35 19.13 30.35 13.26
N THR A 36 19.42 30.71 12.01
CA THR A 36 18.72 31.80 11.32
C THR A 36 17.32 31.39 10.85
N GLU A 37 17.19 30.22 10.22
CA GLU A 37 15.98 29.85 9.46
C GLU A 37 14.99 28.95 10.21
N ILE A 38 15.41 28.27 11.28
CA ILE A 38 14.60 27.21 11.92
C ILE A 38 14.34 27.53 13.39
N SER A 39 15.39 27.85 14.14
CA SER A 39 15.31 28.02 15.60
C SER A 39 15.28 29.47 16.06
N HIS A 40 15.33 30.44 15.13
CA HIS A 40 15.31 31.89 15.40
C HIS A 40 16.33 32.31 16.48
N GLY A 41 17.55 31.78 16.39
CA GLY A 41 18.68 32.07 17.26
C GLY A 41 18.86 31.10 18.45
N ASN A 42 17.94 30.14 18.65
CA ASN A 42 18.01 29.22 19.78
C ASN A 42 18.94 28.02 19.51
N GLN A 43 19.72 27.62 20.51
CA GLN A 43 20.60 26.44 20.46
C GLN A 43 19.93 25.23 21.10
N ASN A 44 18.78 24.82 20.57
CA ASN A 44 17.99 23.70 21.10
C ASN A 44 18.19 22.38 20.32
N TYR A 45 19.23 22.32 19.48
CA TYR A 45 19.61 21.15 18.70
C TYR A 45 20.60 20.24 19.44
N TYR A 46 20.84 19.02 18.95
CA TYR A 46 21.86 18.12 19.48
C TYR A 46 23.25 18.44 18.89
N PRO A 47 24.22 18.92 19.68
CA PRO A 47 25.49 19.39 19.16
C PRO A 47 26.44 18.23 18.82
N LEU A 48 27.01 18.29 17.63
CA LEU A 48 27.97 17.32 17.11
C LEU A 48 29.32 18.01 16.87
N ARG A 49 30.42 17.33 17.18
CA ARG A 49 31.78 17.86 17.00
C ARG A 49 32.50 17.30 15.79
N SER A 50 32.18 16.07 15.37
CA SER A 50 32.82 15.42 14.24
C SER A 50 31.81 14.81 13.27
N ARG A 51 32.25 14.55 12.04
CA ARG A 51 31.44 13.84 11.04
C ARG A 51 31.17 12.40 11.45
N GLN A 52 32.14 11.72 12.07
CA GLN A 52 31.95 10.35 12.59
C GLN A 52 30.84 10.32 13.64
N GLN A 53 30.91 11.23 14.63
CA GLN A 53 29.90 11.34 15.67
C GLN A 53 28.49 11.58 15.10
N LEU A 54 28.38 12.33 14.00
CA LEU A 54 27.10 12.54 13.30
C LEU A 54 26.50 11.21 12.84
N TYR A 55 27.25 10.41 12.10
CA TYR A 55 26.76 9.13 11.58
C TYR A 55 26.54 8.11 12.70
N ASP A 56 27.44 8.04 13.68
CA ASP A 56 27.30 7.15 14.83
C ASP A 56 26.04 7.48 15.64
N SER A 57 25.74 8.77 15.84
CA SER A 57 24.55 9.21 16.57
C SER A 57 23.25 8.91 15.82
N LEU A 58 23.25 8.96 14.48
CA LEU A 58 22.13 8.54 13.64
C LEU A 58 21.90 7.03 13.74
N LEU A 59 22.96 6.23 13.62
CA LEU A 59 22.89 4.77 13.71
C LEU A 59 22.48 4.29 15.11
N ALA A 60 22.95 4.97 16.15
CA ALA A 60 22.56 4.70 17.53
C ALA A 60 21.13 5.17 17.86
N GLY A 61 20.47 5.91 16.96
CA GLY A 61 19.11 6.44 17.17
C GLY A 61 19.01 7.52 18.24
N ILE A 62 20.14 8.14 18.60
CA ILE A 62 20.20 9.28 19.52
C ILE A 62 19.52 10.48 18.88
N ILE A 63 19.88 10.73 17.62
CA ILE A 63 19.27 11.73 16.73
C ILE A 63 18.52 11.02 15.60
N ASP A 64 17.49 11.67 15.06
CA ASP A 64 16.70 11.12 13.94
C ASP A 64 17.11 11.75 12.60
N VAL A 65 17.58 13.00 12.61
CA VAL A 65 17.96 13.75 11.41
C VAL A 65 19.22 14.54 11.69
N ALA A 66 20.07 14.71 10.67
CA ALA A 66 21.20 15.62 10.71
C ALA A 66 21.34 16.36 9.38
N PHE A 67 21.92 17.56 9.43
CA PHE A 67 22.25 18.32 8.22
C PHE A 67 23.66 17.98 7.74
N SER A 68 23.80 17.79 6.43
CA SER A 68 25.08 17.50 5.78
C SER A 68 25.04 18.00 4.34
N ASP A 69 26.20 18.35 3.81
CA ASP A 69 26.36 18.67 2.39
C ASP A 69 26.10 17.43 1.54
N THR A 70 25.36 17.60 0.43
CA THR A 70 24.89 16.49 -0.42
C THR A 70 26.03 15.60 -0.89
N GLY A 71 27.12 16.17 -1.43
CA GLY A 71 28.25 15.36 -1.93
C GLY A 71 28.91 14.53 -0.82
N ALA A 72 29.14 15.12 0.35
CA ALA A 72 29.72 14.40 1.48
C ALA A 72 28.80 13.29 2.02
N ALA A 73 27.49 13.57 2.07
CA ALA A 73 26.50 12.59 2.48
C ALA A 73 26.36 11.45 1.47
N GLU A 74 26.28 11.75 0.17
CA GLU A 74 26.20 10.77 -0.92
C GLU A 74 27.39 9.82 -0.85
N TYR A 75 28.61 10.36 -0.76
CA TYR A 75 29.81 9.54 -0.63
C TYR A 75 29.76 8.66 0.62
N ALA A 76 29.47 9.25 1.79
CA ALA A 76 29.51 8.52 3.06
C ALA A 76 28.45 7.41 3.10
N ILE A 77 27.24 7.66 2.61
CA ILE A 77 26.13 6.70 2.63
C ILE A 77 26.34 5.59 1.60
N ASN A 78 26.79 5.92 0.39
CA ASN A 78 27.00 4.92 -0.67
C ASN A 78 28.21 4.00 -0.44
N ASN A 79 29.13 4.38 0.46
CA ASN A 79 30.40 3.66 0.67
C ASN A 79 30.59 3.11 2.09
N ILE A 80 30.07 3.78 3.12
CA ILE A 80 30.42 3.49 4.53
C ILE A 80 29.15 3.22 5.36
N TYR A 81 28.15 4.10 5.26
CA TYR A 81 26.96 4.08 6.11
C TYR A 81 25.70 3.71 5.33
N CYS A 82 25.69 2.50 4.77
CA CYS A 82 24.65 1.98 3.87
C CYS A 82 23.25 1.91 4.49
N ASN A 83 23.15 1.92 5.82
CA ASN A 83 21.88 1.87 6.56
C ASN A 83 21.20 3.24 6.69
N LEU A 84 21.87 4.30 6.25
CA LEU A 84 21.35 5.66 6.27
C LEU A 84 20.86 6.06 4.89
N THR A 85 19.96 7.03 4.84
CA THR A 85 19.43 7.57 3.60
C THR A 85 19.43 9.09 3.65
N ILE A 86 19.59 9.70 2.47
CA ILE A 86 19.39 11.15 2.30
C ILE A 86 17.90 11.37 2.11
N VAL A 87 17.33 12.33 2.84
CA VAL A 87 15.91 12.69 2.78
C VAL A 87 15.74 14.17 2.46
N GLY A 88 14.69 14.49 1.71
CA GLY A 88 14.37 15.84 1.29
C GLY A 88 15.16 16.35 0.09
N GLU A 89 14.73 17.50 -0.41
CA GLU A 89 15.42 18.22 -1.48
C GLU A 89 16.53 19.11 -0.91
N SER A 90 17.47 19.50 -1.79
CA SER A 90 18.49 20.49 -1.45
C SER A 90 17.82 21.82 -1.10
N PHE A 91 18.02 22.30 0.12
CA PHE A 91 17.35 23.49 0.64
C PHE A 91 18.27 24.71 0.81
N ALA A 92 19.59 24.50 0.70
CA ALA A 92 20.60 25.54 0.82
C ALA A 92 21.66 25.27 -0.26
N ALA A 93 21.36 25.65 -1.50
CA ALA A 93 22.31 25.52 -2.59
C ALA A 93 23.53 26.40 -2.31
N SER A 94 24.68 25.75 -2.17
CA SER A 94 25.97 26.40 -2.02
C SER A 94 26.98 25.70 -2.91
N GLU A 95 27.91 26.46 -3.46
CA GLU A 95 28.92 25.97 -4.39
C GLU A 95 30.28 25.90 -3.69
N PHE A 96 31.08 24.91 -4.05
CA PHE A 96 32.47 24.84 -3.61
C PHE A 96 33.31 25.80 -4.45
N ALA A 97 34.14 26.59 -3.77
CA ALA A 97 35.06 27.52 -4.41
C ALA A 97 36.50 27.27 -3.94
N ILE A 98 37.45 27.53 -4.83
CA ILE A 98 38.88 27.53 -4.51
C ILE A 98 39.27 28.98 -4.24
N VAL A 99 39.83 29.24 -3.06
CA VAL A 99 40.26 30.59 -2.67
C VAL A 99 41.77 30.71 -2.90
N THR A 100 42.17 31.72 -3.67
CA THR A 100 43.56 32.02 -3.98
C THR A 100 44.01 33.33 -3.30
N PRO A 101 45.31 33.52 -3.02
CA PRO A 101 45.81 34.79 -2.52
C PRO A 101 45.52 35.94 -3.49
N LYS A 102 45.30 37.14 -2.95
CA LYS A 102 45.11 38.34 -3.77
C LYS A 102 46.34 38.56 -4.66
N GLN A 103 46.12 38.84 -5.95
CA GLN A 103 47.17 39.05 -6.96
C GLN A 103 48.08 37.82 -7.20
N TRP A 104 47.56 36.61 -7.02
CA TRP A 104 48.29 35.40 -7.37
C TRP A 104 48.50 35.30 -8.88
N ILE A 105 49.76 35.19 -9.32
CA ILE A 105 50.14 35.21 -10.73
C ILE A 105 49.56 34.05 -11.56
N TYR A 106 49.18 32.94 -10.92
CA TYR A 106 48.62 31.75 -11.59
C TYR A 106 47.09 31.70 -11.53
N ALA A 107 46.41 32.73 -11.01
CA ALA A 107 44.95 32.70 -10.88
C ALA A 107 44.27 32.49 -12.24
N GLN A 108 44.73 33.18 -13.28
CA GLN A 108 44.19 33.04 -14.62
C GLN A 108 44.43 31.64 -15.21
N ASP A 109 45.63 31.10 -15.03
CA ASP A 109 45.96 29.76 -15.51
C ASP A 109 45.14 28.68 -14.80
N LEU A 110 44.89 28.84 -13.49
CA LEU A 110 44.03 27.96 -12.72
C LEU A 110 42.59 27.98 -13.26
N ASP A 111 42.04 29.17 -13.52
CA ASP A 111 40.67 29.32 -14.02
C ASP A 111 40.52 28.66 -15.39
N VAL A 112 41.47 28.88 -16.31
CA VAL A 112 41.48 28.23 -17.63
C VAL A 112 41.62 26.70 -17.49
N GLY A 113 42.47 26.23 -16.58
CA GLY A 113 42.62 24.80 -16.30
C GLY A 113 41.32 24.16 -15.81
N ILE A 114 40.60 24.81 -14.88
CA ILE A 114 39.31 24.32 -14.37
C ILE A 114 38.26 24.29 -15.48
N LEU A 115 38.18 25.32 -16.32
CA LEU A 115 37.27 25.34 -17.47
C LEU A 115 37.56 24.20 -18.44
N SER A 116 38.83 23.95 -18.75
CA SER A 116 39.24 22.86 -19.63
C SER A 116 38.81 21.48 -19.10
N ILE A 117 38.99 21.22 -17.80
CA ILE A 117 38.57 19.95 -17.16
C ILE A 117 37.03 19.81 -17.18
N ARG A 118 36.30 20.91 -17.03
CA ARG A 118 34.84 20.93 -17.13
C ARG A 118 34.36 20.63 -18.55
N GLU A 119 34.95 21.29 -19.55
CA GLU A 119 34.60 21.10 -20.97
C GLU A 119 34.94 19.70 -21.47
N SER A 120 36.03 19.11 -20.97
CA SER A 120 36.46 17.77 -21.38
C SER A 120 35.60 16.65 -20.77
N GLY A 121 34.65 16.94 -19.88
CA GLY A 121 33.82 15.94 -19.19
C GLY A 121 34.55 15.16 -18.08
N GLN A 122 35.81 15.49 -17.76
CA GLN A 122 36.60 14.77 -16.75
C GLN A 122 35.99 14.89 -15.34
N LEU A 123 35.27 15.97 -15.06
CA LEU A 123 34.54 16.13 -13.80
C LEU A 123 33.39 15.12 -13.67
N ASP A 124 32.74 14.76 -14.77
CA ASP A 124 31.64 13.78 -14.76
C ASP A 124 32.19 12.38 -14.50
N ASP A 125 33.32 12.04 -15.11
CA ASP A 125 34.03 10.78 -14.84
C ASP A 125 34.43 10.66 -13.36
N LEU A 126 34.98 11.74 -12.79
CA LEU A 126 35.31 11.79 -11.36
C LEU A 126 34.05 11.68 -10.49
N ARG A 127 32.95 12.34 -10.87
CA ARG A 127 31.67 12.25 -10.15
C ARG A 127 31.15 10.82 -10.14
N GLN A 128 31.17 10.15 -11.29
CA GLN A 128 30.73 8.77 -11.41
C GLN A 128 31.61 7.85 -10.55
N LYS A 129 32.93 8.01 -10.66
CA LYS A 129 33.91 7.18 -9.93
C LYS A 129 33.77 7.28 -8.42
N TRP A 130 33.62 8.50 -7.88
CA TRP A 130 33.68 8.71 -6.44
C TRP A 130 32.31 8.71 -5.76
N PHE A 131 31.26 9.23 -6.40
CA PHE A 131 29.95 9.43 -5.76
C PHE A 131 28.89 8.43 -6.20
N GLN A 132 28.95 7.95 -7.46
CA GLN A 132 27.96 7.01 -8.00
C GLN A 132 28.35 5.54 -7.82
N ALA A 133 29.63 5.25 -7.57
CA ALA A 133 30.07 3.91 -7.17
C ALA A 133 29.47 3.56 -5.81
N LYS A 134 28.57 2.56 -5.77
CA LYS A 134 28.02 2.01 -4.53
C LYS A 134 28.89 0.84 -4.10
N ASN A 135 29.67 1.04 -3.03
CA ASN A 135 30.46 -0.02 -2.40
C ASN A 135 29.70 -0.73 -1.27
N CYS A 136 28.47 -0.30 -0.99
CA CYS A 136 27.57 -1.00 -0.09
C CYS A 136 27.26 -2.43 -0.58
N PRO A 137 27.27 -3.44 0.32
CA PRO A 137 26.82 -4.78 -0.04
C PRO A 137 25.40 -4.69 -0.60
N TYR A 138 25.18 -5.23 -1.80
CA TYR A 138 23.84 -5.37 -2.33
C TYR A 138 23.14 -6.47 -1.52
N ASP A 139 22.27 -6.07 -0.59
CA ASP A 139 21.37 -7.01 0.07
C ASP A 139 20.41 -7.55 -0.99
N THR A 140 20.73 -8.71 -1.55
CA THR A 140 19.87 -9.50 -2.47
C THR A 140 18.51 -9.84 -1.83
N THR A 141 18.34 -9.58 -0.52
CA THR A 141 17.09 -9.70 0.23
C THR A 141 16.10 -8.55 0.01
N GLN A 142 16.52 -7.43 -0.59
CA GLN A 142 15.64 -6.34 -1.05
C GLN A 142 15.41 -6.37 -2.57
N SER A 143 15.36 -7.55 -3.17
CA SER A 143 14.43 -7.68 -4.30
C SER A 143 13.07 -7.23 -3.77
N THR A 144 12.40 -6.30 -4.44
CA THR A 144 11.04 -5.85 -4.14
C THR A 144 10.08 -7.04 -4.17
N ALA A 145 10.12 -7.86 -3.13
CA ALA A 145 9.23 -8.97 -2.93
C ALA A 145 7.88 -8.32 -2.70
N ILE A 146 6.95 -8.58 -3.62
CA ILE A 146 5.57 -8.16 -3.49
C ILE A 146 5.12 -8.56 -2.09
N THR A 147 4.78 -7.59 -1.25
CA THR A 147 4.44 -7.85 0.14
C THR A 147 3.26 -8.83 0.17
N VAL A 148 3.30 -9.79 1.08
CA VAL A 148 2.24 -10.80 1.25
C VAL A 148 0.85 -10.17 1.42
N GLU A 149 0.80 -8.92 1.89
CA GLU A 149 -0.40 -8.11 2.03
C GLU A 149 -1.00 -7.70 0.67
N ALA A 150 -0.17 -7.28 -0.29
CA ALA A 150 -0.62 -6.98 -1.66
C ALA A 150 -1.10 -8.25 -2.38
N VAL A 151 -0.45 -9.39 -2.14
CA VAL A 151 -0.87 -10.69 -2.68
C VAL A 151 -2.16 -11.20 -2.00
N GLY A 152 -2.35 -10.92 -0.72
CA GLY A 152 -3.53 -11.30 0.05
C GLY A 152 -4.83 -10.69 -0.48
N GLY A 153 -4.79 -9.44 -0.96
CA GLY A 153 -5.93 -8.79 -1.59
C GLY A 153 -6.44 -9.52 -2.83
N LEU A 154 -5.51 -10.04 -3.66
CA LEU A 154 -5.87 -10.81 -4.85
C LEU A 154 -6.60 -12.11 -4.47
N PHE A 155 -6.08 -12.88 -3.52
CA PHE A 155 -6.74 -14.10 -3.04
C PHE A 155 -8.12 -13.84 -2.41
N ALA A 156 -8.27 -12.74 -1.67
CA ALA A 156 -9.55 -12.36 -1.08
C ALA A 156 -10.63 -12.10 -2.14
N THR A 157 -10.29 -11.42 -3.25
CA THR A 157 -11.25 -11.16 -4.33
C THR A 157 -11.74 -12.44 -5.00
N PHE A 158 -10.83 -13.39 -5.29
CA PHE A 158 -11.22 -14.70 -5.83
C PHE A 158 -12.11 -15.50 -4.86
N ALA A 159 -11.82 -15.45 -3.55
CA ALA A 159 -12.63 -16.13 -2.54
C ALA A 159 -14.07 -15.57 -2.48
N VAL A 160 -14.23 -14.24 -2.54
CA VAL A 160 -15.55 -13.60 -2.54
C VAL A 160 -16.34 -13.93 -3.80
N ILE A 161 -15.70 -13.85 -4.98
CA ILE A 161 -16.35 -14.16 -6.26
C ILE A 161 -16.82 -15.61 -6.30
N THR A 162 -15.97 -16.55 -5.88
CA THR A 162 -16.30 -17.98 -5.84
C THR A 162 -17.42 -18.28 -4.85
N PHE A 163 -17.43 -17.66 -3.67
CA PHE A 163 -18.50 -17.83 -2.69
C PHE A 163 -19.85 -17.32 -3.21
N ILE A 164 -19.88 -16.13 -3.83
CA ILE A 164 -21.09 -15.58 -4.43
C ILE A 164 -21.61 -16.49 -5.56
N ALA A 165 -20.72 -16.99 -6.42
CA ALA A 165 -21.09 -17.90 -7.50
C ALA A 165 -21.74 -19.20 -6.97
N VAL A 166 -21.17 -19.79 -5.92
CA VAL A 166 -21.72 -20.99 -5.27
C VAL A 166 -23.08 -20.69 -4.64
N LEU A 167 -23.24 -19.56 -3.95
CA LEU A 167 -24.52 -19.16 -3.37
C LEU A 167 -25.61 -18.97 -4.43
N LEU A 168 -25.30 -18.29 -5.53
CA LEU A 168 -26.24 -18.09 -6.64
C LEU A 168 -26.61 -19.42 -7.30
N TYR A 169 -25.64 -20.32 -7.49
CA TYR A 169 -25.88 -21.66 -8.02
C TYR A 169 -26.82 -22.47 -7.14
N LEU A 170 -26.54 -22.51 -5.83
CA LEU A 170 -27.37 -23.22 -4.85
C LEU A 170 -28.76 -22.59 -4.74
N TRP A 171 -28.86 -21.27 -4.75
CA TRP A 171 -30.14 -20.56 -4.68
C TRP A 171 -30.99 -20.82 -5.92
N THR A 172 -30.39 -20.76 -7.12
CA THR A 172 -31.07 -21.05 -8.39
C THR A 172 -31.52 -22.51 -8.45
N LYS A 173 -30.68 -23.46 -8.04
CA LYS A 173 -31.01 -24.88 -8.00
C LYS A 173 -32.12 -25.18 -6.97
N ARG A 174 -32.05 -24.60 -5.77
CA ARG A 174 -33.11 -24.71 -4.75
C ARG A 174 -34.42 -24.10 -5.23
N ARG A 175 -34.38 -22.94 -5.89
CA ARG A 175 -35.56 -22.28 -6.47
C ARG A 175 -36.18 -23.14 -7.56
N ASN A 176 -35.37 -23.72 -8.45
CA ASN A 176 -35.86 -24.64 -9.48
C ASN A 176 -36.47 -25.91 -8.87
N ILE A 177 -35.83 -26.54 -7.89
CA ILE A 177 -36.40 -27.73 -7.22
C ILE A 177 -37.71 -27.39 -6.50
N LYS A 178 -37.78 -26.26 -5.79
CA LYS A 178 -39.03 -25.79 -5.16
C LYS A 178 -40.13 -25.54 -6.20
N ASN A 179 -39.79 -24.96 -7.35
CA ASN A 179 -40.72 -24.73 -8.45
C ASN A 179 -41.20 -26.06 -9.08
N TYR A 180 -40.31 -27.05 -9.24
CA TYR A 180 -40.68 -28.39 -9.71
C TYR A 180 -41.56 -29.14 -8.71
N LEU A 181 -41.24 -29.09 -7.41
CA LEU A 181 -42.02 -29.71 -6.35
C LEU A 181 -43.39 -29.07 -6.19
N SER A 182 -43.48 -27.74 -6.22
CA SER A 182 -44.77 -27.01 -6.18
C SER A 182 -45.67 -27.42 -7.36
N LYS A 183 -45.12 -27.51 -8.58
CA LYS A 183 -45.87 -28.02 -9.75
C LYS A 183 -46.31 -29.48 -9.56
N PHE A 184 -45.47 -30.32 -8.96
CA PHE A 184 -45.81 -31.73 -8.68
C PHE A 184 -46.91 -31.85 -7.62
N ILE A 185 -46.87 -31.05 -6.56
CA ILE A 185 -47.88 -31.03 -5.50
C ILE A 185 -49.22 -30.55 -6.05
N HIS A 186 -49.25 -29.44 -6.80
CA HIS A 186 -50.47 -28.96 -7.44
C HIS A 186 -51.03 -29.96 -8.47
N LYS A 187 -50.18 -30.65 -9.24
CA LYS A 187 -50.61 -31.71 -10.16
C LYS A 187 -51.18 -32.91 -9.42
N LYS A 188 -50.64 -33.24 -8.24
CA LYS A 188 -51.18 -34.32 -7.40
C LYS A 188 -52.55 -33.93 -6.83
N GLU A 189 -52.71 -32.69 -6.35
CA GLU A 189 -54.00 -32.16 -5.89
C GLU A 189 -55.06 -32.12 -7.00
N SER A 190 -54.70 -31.72 -8.22
CA SER A 190 -55.63 -31.70 -9.35
C SER A 190 -56.08 -33.12 -9.75
N LEU A 191 -55.19 -34.12 -9.70
CA LEU A 191 -55.52 -35.52 -9.96
C LEU A 191 -56.40 -36.13 -8.86
N THR A 192 -56.18 -35.78 -7.59
CA THR A 192 -57.05 -36.22 -6.49
C THR A 192 -58.43 -35.59 -6.58
N ASN A 193 -58.52 -34.30 -6.92
CA ASN A 193 -59.80 -33.59 -7.08
C ASN A 193 -60.59 -34.13 -8.29
N ALA A 194 -59.91 -34.46 -9.40
CA ALA A 194 -60.53 -35.10 -10.55
C ALA A 194 -61.05 -36.51 -10.24
N LYS A 195 -60.31 -37.30 -9.45
CA LYS A 195 -60.77 -38.62 -8.97
C LYS A 195 -61.98 -38.51 -8.04
N TYR A 196 -62.00 -37.51 -7.15
CA TYR A 196 -63.11 -37.26 -6.23
C TYR A 196 -64.39 -36.84 -6.97
N SER A 197 -64.27 -35.93 -7.95
CA SER A 197 -65.36 -35.51 -8.84
C SER A 197 -65.94 -36.67 -9.67
N LYS A 198 -65.07 -37.52 -10.25
CA LYS A 198 -65.50 -38.69 -11.04
C LYS A 198 -66.23 -39.74 -10.19
N LYS A 199 -65.79 -39.95 -8.94
CA LYS A 199 -66.47 -40.86 -7.99
C LYS A 199 -67.85 -40.33 -7.58
N ARG A 200 -67.99 -39.01 -7.41
CA ARG A 200 -69.27 -38.35 -7.10
C ARG A 200 -70.30 -38.52 -8.24
N SER A 201 -69.87 -38.28 -9.48
CA SER A 201 -70.73 -38.48 -10.66
C SER A 201 -71.12 -39.94 -10.89
N SER A 202 -70.26 -40.90 -10.53
CA SER A 202 -70.60 -42.34 -10.61
C SER A 202 -71.61 -42.77 -9.54
N ASN A 203 -71.54 -42.23 -8.33
CA ASN A 203 -72.50 -42.54 -7.26
C ASN A 203 -73.90 -41.96 -7.56
N GLU A 204 -73.96 -40.77 -8.15
CA GLU A 204 -75.20 -40.08 -8.51
C GLU A 204 -75.94 -40.81 -9.66
N ASN A 205 -75.20 -41.41 -10.60
CA ASN A 205 -75.79 -42.26 -11.65
C ASN A 205 -76.29 -43.62 -11.13
N SER A 206 -75.65 -44.21 -10.11
CA SER A 206 -76.13 -45.47 -9.51
C SER A 206 -77.41 -45.31 -8.67
N GLU A 207 -77.65 -44.14 -8.06
CA GLU A 207 -78.92 -43.86 -7.37
C GLU A 207 -80.09 -43.68 -8.35
N HIS A 208 -79.83 -43.20 -9.57
CA HIS A 208 -80.86 -43.09 -10.60
C HIS A 208 -81.24 -44.43 -11.24
N VAL A 209 -80.32 -45.39 -11.35
CA VAL A 209 -80.60 -46.73 -11.91
C VAL A 209 -81.34 -47.64 -10.92
N GLN A 210 -81.17 -47.47 -9.61
CA GLN A 210 -81.84 -48.29 -8.59
C GLN A 210 -83.34 -47.96 -8.42
N LYS A 211 -83.83 -46.82 -8.92
CA LYS A 211 -85.25 -46.41 -8.78
C LYS A 211 -86.20 -47.02 -9.82
N ASP A 212 -85.69 -47.64 -10.89
CA ASP A 212 -86.52 -48.18 -11.98
C ASP A 212 -86.66 -49.72 -12.01
N GLN A 213 -86.23 -50.42 -10.95
CA GLN A 213 -86.55 -51.84 -10.78
C GLN A 213 -87.10 -52.13 -9.39
N VAL A 214 -88.21 -52.87 -9.39
CA VAL A 214 -88.98 -53.42 -8.26
C VAL A 214 -90.09 -52.51 -7.72
N VAL A 215 -91.25 -52.52 -8.40
CA VAL A 215 -92.56 -52.87 -7.79
C VAL A 215 -93.50 -53.41 -8.90
N LEU A 216 -93.65 -54.74 -8.97
CA LEU A 216 -94.85 -55.37 -9.54
C LEU A 216 -95.16 -56.68 -8.77
N ARG A 217 -96.34 -56.66 -8.15
CA ARG A 217 -97.33 -57.72 -7.83
C ARG A 217 -96.91 -58.98 -7.05
N ASP A 218 -97.63 -59.21 -5.95
CA ASP A 218 -98.67 -60.26 -5.81
C ASP A 218 -99.59 -59.84 -4.63
N ILE A 219 -100.94 -59.82 -4.70
CA ILE A 219 -101.94 -60.89 -4.91
C ILE A 219 -102.07 -61.84 -3.68
N SER A 220 -102.94 -61.41 -2.75
CA SER A 220 -104.14 -62.13 -2.24
C SER A 220 -104.16 -63.00 -0.96
N TYR A 221 -105.33 -62.86 -0.28
CA TYR A 221 -106.06 -63.70 0.70
C TYR A 221 -105.38 -63.89 2.08
N PHE A 222 -105.89 -63.30 3.17
CA PHE A 222 -107.19 -63.49 3.85
C PHE A 222 -107.53 -62.27 4.72
#